data_AF-A0A0E3R216-F1
#
_entry.id   AF-A0A0E3R216-F1
#
_cell.length_a   1.000
_cell.length_b   1.000
_cell.length_c   1.000
_cell.angle_alpha   90.00
_cell.angle_beta   90.00
_cell.angle_gamma   90.00
#
_symmetry.space_group_name_H-M   'P 1'
#
loop_
_entity.id
_entity.type
_entity.pdbx_description
1 polymer ?
#
loop_
_entity_poly.entity_id
_entity_poly.type
_entity_poly.pdbx_seq_one_letter_code
_entity_poly.pdbx_strand_id
1 'polypeptide(L)'
;MVKYTLNGAAISTYSQCVSYIKSNELAKAISKARYFVEMCQSILYEENTGEFEDINDVLLCGIFFRGIQNFANLKQMTISLDWIRFPELVDQIWFEIWDCKERLEYTSSFMNSYINIENLDWIFDDIRSLCQDIDKEYGHGLYLSPGVLVEKITCNICGQDMRACEHITRRIYSGRICEKVLHRRKAIGNHILITERPADPRCRLWPWQNPDHLLYKKWPWQTEKEFVEAFCILYNFRLDDFMHGTGCGLKTRVKANWNNIKY
;
A
#
# COMPACT_ATOMS: atom_id res chain seq x y z
N MET A 1 -7.73 -31.00 -1.76
CA MET A 1 -9.01 -30.60 -2.40
C MET A 1 -9.16 -29.08 -2.46
N VAL A 2 -8.77 -28.36 -1.40
CA VAL A 2 -8.76 -26.89 -1.34
C VAL A 2 -7.85 -26.28 -2.43
N LYS A 3 -6.60 -26.74 -2.56
CA LYS A 3 -5.63 -26.22 -3.54
C LYS A 3 -6.12 -26.20 -5.00
N TYR A 4 -6.67 -27.32 -5.49
CA TYR A 4 -7.19 -27.42 -6.86
C TYR A 4 -8.40 -26.49 -7.09
N THR A 5 -9.25 -26.35 -6.08
CA THR A 5 -10.44 -25.48 -6.14
C THR A 5 -10.03 -24.00 -6.13
N LEU A 6 -9.07 -23.63 -5.27
CA LEU A 6 -8.52 -22.27 -5.21
C LEU A 6 -7.82 -21.89 -6.51
N ASN A 7 -6.98 -22.77 -7.05
CA ASN A 7 -6.26 -22.53 -8.30
C ASN A 7 -7.22 -22.26 -9.47
N GLY A 8 -8.23 -23.12 -9.67
CA GLY A 8 -9.23 -22.93 -10.72
C GLY A 8 -10.04 -21.64 -10.53
N ALA A 9 -10.42 -21.31 -9.30
CA ALA A 9 -11.09 -20.06 -8.97
C ALA A 9 -10.20 -18.84 -9.25
N ALA A 10 -8.92 -18.91 -8.93
CA ALA A 10 -7.94 -17.85 -9.16
C ALA A 10 -7.73 -17.62 -10.67
N ILE A 11 -7.53 -18.66 -11.48
CA ILE A 11 -7.42 -18.55 -12.95
C ILE A 11 -8.63 -17.84 -13.56
N SER A 12 -9.83 -18.32 -13.20
CA SER A 12 -11.09 -17.77 -13.70
C SER A 12 -11.27 -16.31 -13.29
N THR A 13 -11.00 -16.00 -12.01
CA THR A 13 -11.13 -14.63 -11.47
C THR A 13 -10.13 -13.69 -12.09
N TYR A 14 -8.86 -14.09 -12.24
CA TYR A 14 -7.83 -13.28 -12.88
C TYR A 14 -8.21 -12.95 -14.33
N SER A 15 -8.60 -13.96 -15.11
CA SER A 15 -9.00 -13.78 -16.51
C SER A 15 -10.19 -12.81 -16.65
N GLN A 16 -11.18 -12.93 -15.76
CA GLN A 16 -12.33 -12.01 -15.73
C GLN A 16 -11.92 -10.59 -15.35
N CYS A 17 -11.11 -10.41 -14.30
CA CYS A 17 -10.63 -9.10 -13.89
C CYS A 17 -9.84 -8.41 -15.01
N VAL A 18 -8.90 -9.12 -15.65
CA VAL A 18 -8.11 -8.58 -16.77
C VAL A 18 -9.02 -8.18 -17.93
N SER A 19 -9.98 -9.03 -18.30
CA SER A 19 -10.96 -8.73 -19.35
C SER A 19 -11.76 -7.46 -19.03
N TYR A 20 -12.34 -7.37 -17.83
CA TYR A 20 -13.10 -6.20 -17.39
C TYR A 20 -12.27 -4.93 -17.32
N ILE A 21 -11.00 -5.01 -16.87
CA ILE A 21 -10.11 -3.85 -16.84
C ILE A 21 -9.80 -3.38 -18.27
N LYS A 22 -9.46 -4.30 -19.17
CA LYS A 22 -9.16 -3.99 -20.58
C LYS A 22 -10.39 -3.46 -21.33
N SER A 23 -11.60 -3.87 -20.96
CA SER A 23 -12.86 -3.33 -21.52
C SER A 23 -13.39 -2.09 -20.80
N ASN A 24 -12.65 -1.55 -19.83
CA ASN A 24 -13.05 -0.41 -18.99
C ASN A 24 -14.33 -0.63 -18.16
N GLU A 25 -14.69 -1.89 -17.87
CA GLU A 25 -15.78 -2.30 -16.98
C GLU A 25 -15.31 -2.35 -15.51
N LEU A 26 -14.72 -1.25 -15.04
CA LEU A 26 -13.93 -1.20 -13.79
C LEU A 26 -14.73 -1.62 -12.55
N ALA A 27 -16.01 -1.25 -12.45
CA ALA A 27 -16.87 -1.64 -11.33
C ALA A 27 -17.04 -3.17 -11.22
N LYS A 28 -17.06 -3.88 -12.36
CA LYS A 28 -17.12 -5.35 -12.38
C LYS A 28 -15.79 -5.96 -11.94
N ALA A 29 -14.67 -5.42 -12.42
CA ALA A 29 -13.34 -5.83 -11.99
C ALA A 29 -13.15 -5.68 -10.46
N ILE A 30 -13.50 -4.52 -9.91
CA ILE A 30 -13.44 -4.23 -8.47
C ILE A 30 -14.29 -5.23 -7.69
N SER A 31 -15.54 -5.45 -8.11
CA SER A 31 -16.46 -6.36 -7.43
C SER A 31 -15.98 -7.80 -7.48
N LYS A 32 -15.44 -8.23 -8.62
CA LYS A 32 -14.93 -9.59 -8.83
C LYS A 32 -13.67 -9.86 -8.00
N ALA A 33 -12.73 -8.93 -7.98
CA ALA A 33 -11.53 -9.01 -7.16
C ALA A 33 -11.88 -9.02 -5.66
N ARG A 34 -12.79 -8.13 -5.24
CA ARG A 34 -13.29 -8.08 -3.85
C ARG A 34 -13.90 -9.40 -3.41
N TYR A 35 -14.78 -9.99 -4.22
CA TYR A 35 -15.40 -11.28 -3.91
C TYR A 35 -14.36 -12.37 -3.68
N PHE A 36 -13.29 -12.40 -4.49
CA PHE A 36 -12.20 -13.35 -4.30
C PHE A 36 -11.40 -13.09 -3.02
N VAL A 37 -11.13 -11.82 -2.71
CA VAL A 37 -10.46 -11.43 -1.44
C VAL A 37 -11.29 -11.86 -0.23
N GLU A 38 -12.61 -11.65 -0.26
CA GLU A 38 -13.54 -12.08 0.80
C GLU A 38 -13.55 -13.61 0.95
N MET A 39 -13.52 -14.35 -0.16
CA MET A 39 -13.39 -15.81 -0.15
C MET A 39 -12.07 -16.26 0.52
N CYS A 40 -10.93 -15.64 0.16
CA CYS A 40 -9.65 -15.91 0.81
C CYS A 40 -9.70 -15.61 2.31
N GLN A 41 -10.31 -14.48 2.68
CA GLN A 41 -10.48 -14.07 4.08
C GLN A 41 -11.29 -15.09 4.87
N SER A 42 -12.41 -15.58 4.33
CA SER A 42 -13.22 -16.63 4.96
C SER A 42 -12.41 -17.91 5.18
N ILE A 43 -11.68 -18.37 4.17
CA ILE A 43 -10.83 -19.58 4.28
C ILE A 43 -9.76 -19.42 5.36
N LEU A 44 -9.16 -18.23 5.48
CA LEU A 44 -8.12 -17.95 6.47
C LEU A 44 -8.68 -17.84 7.90
N TYR A 45 -9.93 -17.40 8.09
CA TYR A 45 -10.57 -17.32 9.41
C TYR A 45 -11.18 -18.63 9.89
N GLU A 46 -11.56 -19.53 8.99
CA GLU A 46 -12.15 -20.83 9.34
C GLU A 46 -11.16 -21.81 10.01
N GLU A 47 -9.99 -21.32 10.50
CA GLU A 47 -8.95 -22.01 11.29
C GLU A 47 -9.35 -23.45 11.67
N ASN A 48 -9.07 -24.48 10.83
CA ASN A 48 -8.79 -25.85 11.34
C ASN A 48 -8.50 -27.04 10.40
N THR A 49 -8.40 -26.96 9.06
CA THR A 49 -8.21 -28.23 8.30
C THR A 49 -7.23 -28.22 7.12
N GLY A 50 -6.50 -27.13 6.87
CA GLY A 50 -5.55 -27.03 5.74
C GLY A 50 -4.10 -27.34 6.13
N GLU A 51 -3.32 -27.90 5.20
CA GLU A 51 -1.86 -27.92 5.31
C GLU A 51 -1.30 -26.49 5.28
N PHE A 52 -0.17 -26.24 5.95
CA PHE A 52 0.41 -24.89 6.05
C PHE A 52 0.70 -24.24 4.70
N GLU A 53 1.07 -25.04 3.69
CA GLU A 53 1.31 -24.53 2.32
C GLU A 53 0.03 -24.02 1.67
N ASP A 54 -1.09 -24.73 1.82
CA ASP A 54 -2.38 -24.31 1.26
C ASP A 54 -2.85 -22.98 1.86
N ILE A 55 -2.64 -22.77 3.16
CA ILE A 55 -2.99 -21.51 3.84
C ILE A 55 -2.10 -20.35 3.36
N ASN A 56 -0.82 -20.59 3.11
CA ASN A 56 0.07 -19.57 2.54
C ASN A 56 -0.34 -19.18 1.12
N ASP A 57 -0.71 -20.16 0.29
CA ASP A 57 -1.21 -19.94 -1.07
C ASP A 57 -2.48 -19.08 -1.06
N VAL A 58 -3.41 -19.34 -0.12
CA VAL A 58 -4.63 -18.53 0.07
C VAL A 58 -4.29 -17.09 0.42
N LEU A 59 -3.34 -16.86 1.34
CA LEU A 59 -2.91 -15.50 1.71
C LEU A 59 -2.31 -14.76 0.51
N LEU A 60 -1.41 -15.40 -0.23
CA LEU A 60 -0.77 -14.81 -1.41
C LEU A 60 -1.80 -14.45 -2.49
N CYS A 61 -2.76 -15.34 -2.75
CA CYS A 61 -3.84 -15.04 -3.68
C CYS A 61 -4.67 -13.85 -3.20
N GLY A 62 -5.01 -13.79 -1.91
CA GLY A 62 -5.75 -12.67 -1.33
C GLY A 62 -5.02 -11.33 -1.49
N ILE A 63 -3.71 -11.29 -1.21
CA ILE A 63 -2.87 -10.10 -1.39
C ILE A 63 -2.83 -9.69 -2.87
N PHE A 64 -2.67 -10.64 -3.78
CA PHE A 64 -2.62 -10.37 -5.22
C PHE A 64 -3.94 -9.78 -5.72
N PHE A 65 -5.08 -10.40 -5.42
CA PHE A 65 -6.38 -9.92 -5.88
C PHE A 65 -6.76 -8.59 -5.23
N ARG A 66 -6.28 -8.31 -4.01
CA ARG A 66 -6.36 -6.99 -3.41
C ARG A 66 -5.55 -5.97 -4.23
N GLY A 67 -4.36 -6.31 -4.70
CA GLY A 67 -3.57 -5.49 -5.62
C GLY A 67 -4.27 -5.23 -6.95
N ILE A 68 -4.92 -6.24 -7.55
CA ILE A 68 -5.74 -6.09 -8.77
C ILE A 68 -6.95 -5.18 -8.50
N GLN A 69 -7.60 -5.32 -7.35
CA GLN A 69 -8.68 -4.43 -6.92
C GLN A 69 -8.18 -2.98 -6.83
N ASN A 70 -7.01 -2.75 -6.23
CA ASN A 70 -6.42 -1.41 -6.14
C ASN A 70 -6.16 -0.83 -7.53
N PHE A 71 -5.66 -1.63 -8.46
CA PHE A 71 -5.43 -1.16 -9.82
C PHE A 71 -6.74 -0.77 -10.54
N ALA A 72 -7.80 -1.56 -10.39
CA ALA A 72 -9.10 -1.22 -10.96
C ALA A 72 -9.68 0.06 -10.32
N ASN A 73 -9.49 0.26 -9.01
CA ASN A 73 -9.83 1.53 -8.34
C ASN A 73 -9.03 2.70 -8.92
N LEU A 74 -7.71 2.55 -9.14
CA LEU A 74 -6.87 3.59 -9.74
C LEU A 74 -7.40 4.04 -11.09
N LYS A 75 -7.69 3.09 -11.99
CA LYS A 75 -8.31 3.38 -13.30
C LYS A 75 -9.65 4.10 -13.15
N GLN A 76 -10.43 3.77 -12.12
CA GLN A 76 -11.73 4.40 -11.88
C GLN A 76 -11.58 5.83 -11.37
N MET A 77 -10.65 6.07 -10.44
CA MET A 77 -10.33 7.38 -9.89
C MET A 77 -9.72 8.31 -10.94
N THR A 78 -9.06 7.75 -11.95
CA THR A 78 -8.37 8.49 -13.02
C THR A 78 -9.14 8.53 -14.33
N ILE A 79 -10.42 8.13 -14.34
CA ILE A 79 -11.25 8.09 -15.56
C ILE A 79 -11.47 9.49 -16.17
N SER A 80 -11.52 10.52 -15.33
CA SER A 80 -11.61 11.91 -15.75
C SER A 80 -10.21 12.49 -15.91
N LEU A 81 -9.88 13.05 -17.07
CA LEU A 81 -8.57 13.67 -17.33
C LEU A 81 -8.23 14.82 -16.38
N ASP A 82 -9.22 15.40 -15.71
CA ASP A 82 -9.03 16.48 -14.73
C ASP A 82 -8.68 15.95 -13.32
N TRP A 83 -8.58 14.63 -13.11
CA TRP A 83 -8.32 14.03 -11.79
C TRP A 83 -7.15 14.68 -11.05
N ILE A 84 -6.09 15.04 -11.81
CA ILE A 84 -4.87 15.64 -11.28
C ILE A 84 -5.13 16.99 -10.61
N ARG A 85 -6.21 17.70 -10.97
CA ARG A 85 -6.51 19.05 -10.44
C ARG A 85 -7.17 19.03 -9.06
N PHE A 86 -7.51 17.86 -8.53
CA PHE A 86 -8.24 17.72 -7.27
C PHE A 86 -7.32 17.18 -6.16
N PRO A 87 -6.79 18.05 -5.26
CA PRO A 87 -5.82 17.67 -4.23
C PRO A 87 -6.16 16.41 -3.42
N GLU A 88 -7.40 16.32 -2.93
CA GLU A 88 -7.85 15.18 -2.11
C GLU A 88 -7.87 13.88 -2.91
N LEU A 89 -8.18 13.96 -4.20
CA LEU A 89 -8.18 12.80 -5.09
C LEU A 89 -6.75 12.38 -5.42
N VAL A 90 -5.84 13.33 -5.65
CA VAL A 90 -4.40 13.06 -5.86
C VAL A 90 -3.79 12.38 -4.65
N ASP A 91 -4.11 12.86 -3.44
CA ASP A 91 -3.70 12.21 -2.18
C ASP A 91 -4.14 10.74 -2.18
N GLN A 92 -5.41 10.45 -2.47
CA GLN A 92 -5.94 9.10 -2.47
C GLN A 92 -5.29 8.22 -3.54
N ILE A 93 -5.14 8.74 -4.77
CA ILE A 93 -4.48 8.06 -5.88
C ILE A 93 -3.04 7.72 -5.50
N TRP A 94 -2.33 8.62 -4.83
CA TRP A 94 -0.95 8.38 -4.40
C TRP A 94 -0.83 7.19 -3.45
N PHE A 95 -1.68 7.10 -2.43
CA PHE A 95 -1.71 5.92 -1.56
C PHE A 95 -2.05 4.65 -2.34
N GLU A 96 -3.08 4.72 -3.18
CA GLU A 96 -3.57 3.57 -3.95
C GLU A 96 -2.51 3.05 -4.96
N ILE A 97 -1.71 3.95 -5.55
CA ILE A 97 -0.56 3.61 -6.42
C ILE A 97 0.42 2.71 -5.67
N TRP A 98 0.89 3.15 -4.50
CA TRP A 98 1.93 2.45 -3.76
C TRP A 98 1.40 1.17 -3.12
N ASP A 99 0.16 1.20 -2.65
CA ASP A 99 -0.55 0.05 -2.11
C ASP A 99 -0.76 -1.04 -3.19
N CYS A 100 -1.15 -0.65 -4.40
CA CYS A 100 -1.26 -1.55 -5.54
C CYS A 100 0.12 -2.14 -5.91
N LYS A 101 1.11 -1.26 -6.11
CA LYS A 101 2.46 -1.64 -6.55
C LYS A 101 3.11 -2.64 -5.60
N GLU A 102 3.13 -2.35 -4.29
CA GLU A 102 3.76 -3.26 -3.32
C GLU A 102 3.08 -4.63 -3.26
N ARG A 103 1.74 -4.70 -3.34
CA ARG A 103 1.01 -5.98 -3.35
C ARG A 103 1.34 -6.82 -4.58
N LEU A 104 1.34 -6.20 -5.75
CA LEU A 104 1.61 -6.90 -7.00
C LEU A 104 3.08 -7.32 -7.12
N GLU A 105 4.03 -6.45 -6.74
CA GLU A 105 5.46 -6.79 -6.69
C GLU A 105 5.70 -7.99 -5.75
N TYR A 106 5.11 -7.96 -4.56
CA TYR A 106 5.25 -9.02 -3.56
C TYR A 106 4.73 -10.39 -4.04
N THR A 107 3.65 -10.40 -4.82
CA THR A 107 2.93 -11.65 -5.19
C THR A 107 3.19 -12.13 -6.61
N SER A 108 3.73 -11.29 -7.50
CA SER A 108 3.88 -11.56 -8.93
C SER A 108 4.58 -12.89 -9.25
N SER A 109 5.75 -13.14 -8.66
CA SER A 109 6.53 -14.37 -8.89
C SER A 109 5.74 -15.62 -8.50
N PHE A 110 5.09 -15.59 -7.34
CA PHE A 110 4.21 -16.67 -6.89
C PHE A 110 3.06 -16.87 -7.88
N MET A 111 2.32 -15.81 -8.24
CA MET A 111 1.15 -15.92 -9.11
C MET A 111 1.51 -16.42 -10.51
N ASN A 112 2.67 -16.02 -11.04
CA ASN A 112 3.19 -16.55 -12.30
C ASN A 112 3.42 -18.07 -12.21
N SER A 113 4.04 -18.55 -11.14
CA SER A 113 4.22 -19.99 -10.93
C SER A 113 2.92 -20.75 -10.62
N TYR A 114 1.96 -20.07 -9.98
CA TYR A 114 0.77 -20.71 -9.42
C TYR A 114 -0.35 -20.84 -10.46
N ILE A 115 -0.62 -19.80 -11.25
CA ILE A 115 -1.71 -19.78 -12.24
C ILE A 115 -1.26 -19.32 -13.64
N ASN A 116 0.05 -19.17 -13.89
CA ASN A 116 0.60 -18.76 -15.19
C ASN A 116 -0.03 -17.45 -15.71
N ILE A 117 0.00 -16.41 -14.87
CA ILE A 117 -0.49 -15.09 -15.27
C ILE A 117 0.34 -14.51 -16.42
N GLU A 118 -0.30 -13.68 -17.25
CA GLU A 118 0.44 -12.80 -18.17
C GLU A 118 1.31 -11.84 -17.35
N ASN A 119 2.41 -11.37 -17.95
CA ASN A 119 3.22 -10.35 -17.30
C ASN A 119 2.36 -9.09 -16.98
N LEU A 120 2.58 -8.52 -15.81
CA LEU A 120 1.88 -7.36 -15.30
C LEU A 120 2.48 -6.03 -15.77
N ASP A 121 3.38 -6.04 -16.76
CA ASP A 121 4.02 -4.84 -17.32
C ASP A 121 3.00 -3.74 -17.65
N TRP A 122 1.86 -4.11 -18.26
CA TRP A 122 0.81 -3.16 -18.60
C TRP A 122 0.20 -2.44 -17.38
N ILE A 123 0.14 -3.11 -16.22
CA ILE A 123 -0.27 -2.47 -14.95
C ILE A 123 0.82 -1.52 -14.47
N PHE A 124 2.06 -1.98 -14.47
CA PHE A 124 3.19 -1.19 -13.96
C PHE A 124 3.53 0.01 -14.85
N ASP A 125 3.30 -0.09 -16.15
CA ASP A 125 3.44 1.02 -17.10
C ASP A 125 2.34 2.07 -16.88
N ASP A 126 1.08 1.66 -16.66
CA ASP A 126 0.00 2.56 -16.28
C ASP A 126 0.30 3.27 -14.95
N ILE A 127 0.75 2.53 -13.93
CA ILE A 127 1.17 3.12 -12.64
C ILE A 127 2.33 4.11 -12.84
N ARG A 128 3.31 3.78 -13.67
CA ARG A 128 4.44 4.66 -13.97
C ARG A 128 3.98 5.93 -14.66
N SER A 129 3.03 5.84 -15.59
CA SER A 129 2.43 7.00 -16.25
C SER A 129 1.74 7.92 -15.24
N LEU A 130 0.96 7.38 -14.30
CA LEU A 130 0.32 8.17 -13.26
C LEU A 130 1.35 8.89 -12.37
N CYS A 131 2.42 8.20 -11.97
CA CYS A 131 3.52 8.85 -11.24
C CYS A 131 4.17 9.98 -12.03
N GLN A 132 4.37 9.79 -13.35
CA GLN A 132 4.94 10.82 -14.22
C GLN A 132 4.02 12.03 -14.36
N ASP A 133 2.70 11.82 -14.43
CA ASP A 133 1.72 12.91 -14.48
C ASP A 133 1.74 13.73 -13.18
N ILE A 134 1.79 13.04 -12.02
CA ILE A 134 1.95 13.67 -10.71
C ILE A 134 3.26 14.44 -10.64
N ASP A 135 4.37 13.86 -11.09
CA ASP A 135 5.68 14.51 -11.05
C ASP A 135 5.78 15.69 -12.01
N LYS A 136 5.06 15.66 -13.12
CA LYS A 136 5.00 16.77 -14.07
C LYS A 136 4.21 17.95 -13.51
N GLU A 137 3.08 17.69 -12.86
CA GLU A 137 2.24 18.74 -12.27
C GLU A 137 2.81 19.27 -10.95
N TYR A 138 3.38 18.38 -10.13
CA TYR A 138 3.77 18.66 -8.75
C TYR A 138 5.25 18.37 -8.46
N GLY A 139 6.10 18.25 -9.46
CA GLY A 139 7.53 17.93 -9.26
C GLY A 139 7.78 16.57 -8.60
N HIS A 140 9.04 16.21 -8.35
CA HIS A 140 9.39 14.91 -7.74
C HIS A 140 8.99 14.75 -6.26
N GLY A 141 8.60 15.86 -5.62
CA GLY A 141 8.17 15.90 -4.23
C GLY A 141 9.28 15.77 -3.20
N LEU A 142 8.98 16.20 -1.98
CA LEU A 142 9.75 15.90 -0.78
C LEU A 142 8.92 14.97 0.11
N TYR A 143 9.58 14.19 0.95
CA TYR A 143 8.93 13.14 1.73
C TYR A 143 9.37 13.19 3.18
N LEU A 144 8.48 12.78 4.07
CA LEU A 144 8.75 12.70 5.49
C LEU A 144 9.10 11.28 5.89
N SER A 145 10.22 11.13 6.58
CA SER A 145 10.68 9.86 7.12
C SER A 145 10.82 9.99 8.65
N PRO A 146 9.91 9.38 9.43
CA PRO A 146 9.97 9.46 10.88
C PRO A 146 11.09 8.58 11.44
N GLY A 147 11.92 9.15 12.31
CA GLY A 147 12.84 8.43 13.17
C GLY A 147 12.15 8.06 14.48
N VAL A 148 12.03 6.78 14.79
CA VAL A 148 11.40 6.28 16.02
C VAL A 148 12.42 5.48 16.84
N LEU A 149 12.62 5.86 18.10
CA LEU A 149 13.36 5.05 19.05
C LEU A 149 12.44 3.99 19.63
N VAL A 150 12.88 2.73 19.60
CA VAL A 150 12.07 1.60 20.06
C VAL A 150 12.88 0.74 21.02
N GLU A 151 12.37 0.54 22.23
CA GLU A 151 13.06 -0.29 23.23
C GLU A 151 12.88 -1.78 22.96
N LYS A 152 11.73 -2.19 22.43
CA LYS A 152 11.38 -3.59 22.18
C LYS A 152 10.56 -3.75 20.91
N ILE A 153 11.04 -4.62 20.03
CA ILE A 153 10.35 -5.05 18.80
C ILE A 153 10.26 -6.57 18.84
N THR A 154 9.06 -7.11 18.63
CA THR A 154 8.82 -8.57 18.62
C THR A 154 8.38 -9.05 17.25
N CYS A 155 8.58 -10.34 16.99
CA CYS A 155 8.05 -11.01 15.81
C CYS A 155 6.56 -11.36 16.04
N ASN A 156 5.68 -11.08 15.07
CA ASN A 156 4.28 -11.48 15.16
C ASN A 156 4.07 -13.01 15.06
N ILE A 157 5.04 -13.77 14.53
CA ILE A 157 4.96 -15.23 14.38
C ILE A 157 5.29 -15.94 15.69
N CYS A 158 6.49 -15.73 16.26
CA CYS A 158 6.93 -16.41 17.49
C CYS A 158 6.83 -15.58 18.77
N GLY A 159 6.55 -14.28 18.69
CA GLY A 159 6.51 -13.38 19.85
C GLY A 159 7.87 -13.05 20.48
N GLN A 160 8.96 -13.65 19.99
CA GLN A 160 10.32 -13.39 20.46
C GLN A 160 10.81 -12.00 20.05
N ASP A 161 11.86 -11.52 20.71
CA ASP A 161 12.57 -10.30 20.30
C ASP A 161 13.13 -10.49 18.88
N MET A 162 13.02 -9.46 18.05
CA MET A 162 13.47 -9.53 16.66
C MET A 162 14.96 -9.86 16.50
N ARG A 163 15.80 -9.59 17.51
CA ARG A 163 17.23 -9.94 17.50
C ARG A 163 17.49 -11.43 17.72
N ALA A 164 16.53 -12.14 18.31
CA ALA A 164 16.59 -13.56 18.58
C ALA A 164 15.62 -14.38 17.70
N CYS A 165 14.88 -13.71 16.81
CA CYS A 165 13.90 -14.34 15.94
C CYS A 165 14.58 -14.97 14.71
N GLU A 166 14.29 -16.24 14.45
CA GLU A 166 14.78 -16.96 13.25
C GLU A 166 13.88 -16.77 12.03
N HIS A 167 12.68 -16.20 12.19
CA HIS A 167 11.78 -15.92 11.07
C HIS A 167 12.30 -14.77 10.19
N ILE A 168 12.23 -14.97 8.89
CA ILE A 168 12.65 -13.99 7.88
C ILE A 168 11.53 -12.97 7.71
N THR A 169 11.85 -11.68 7.92
CA THR A 169 10.88 -10.58 7.74
C THR A 169 10.32 -10.59 6.31
N ARG A 170 9.02 -10.34 6.16
CA ARG A 170 8.25 -10.44 4.90
C ARG A 170 8.08 -11.86 4.32
N ARG A 171 8.54 -12.93 4.99
CA ARG A 171 8.20 -14.30 4.60
C ARG A 171 6.89 -14.75 5.26
N ILE A 172 6.15 -15.61 4.58
CA ILE A 172 4.87 -16.14 5.06
C ILE A 172 5.12 -17.42 5.88
N TYR A 173 4.45 -17.50 7.02
CA TYR A 173 4.43 -18.63 7.93
C TYR A 173 2.99 -18.89 8.34
N SER A 174 2.44 -20.03 7.92
CA SER A 174 1.12 -20.51 8.35
C SER A 174 0.01 -19.46 8.15
N GLY A 175 -0.06 -18.86 6.96
CA GLY A 175 -1.06 -17.84 6.63
C GLY A 175 -0.81 -16.46 7.21
N ARG A 176 0.39 -16.18 7.73
CA ARG A 176 0.75 -14.89 8.32
C ARG A 176 2.09 -14.39 7.77
N ILE A 177 2.16 -13.12 7.43
CA ILE A 177 3.44 -12.49 7.06
C ILE A 177 4.24 -12.21 8.33
N CYS A 178 5.50 -12.60 8.37
CA CYS A 178 6.40 -12.23 9.46
C CYS A 178 6.67 -10.72 9.45
N GLU A 179 6.16 -10.04 10.47
CA GLU A 179 6.24 -8.59 10.66
C GLU A 179 6.82 -8.22 12.02
N LYS A 180 7.45 -7.04 12.05
CA LYS A 180 7.97 -6.42 13.26
C LYS A 180 6.83 -5.73 14.00
N VAL A 181 6.52 -6.19 15.21
CA VAL A 181 5.52 -5.59 16.08
C VAL A 181 6.19 -4.64 17.05
N LEU A 182 5.87 -3.34 16.91
CA LEU A 182 6.29 -2.32 17.86
C LEU A 182 5.33 -2.30 19.06
N HIS A 183 5.87 -2.40 20.26
CA HIS A 183 5.08 -2.16 21.47
C HIS A 183 4.89 -0.65 21.67
N ARG A 184 3.68 -0.12 21.43
CA ARG A 184 3.38 1.33 21.44
C ARG A 184 3.88 2.09 22.68
N ARG A 185 3.82 1.48 23.87
CA ARG A 185 4.30 2.09 25.13
C ARG A 185 5.83 2.17 25.24
N LYS A 186 6.55 1.61 24.26
CA LYS A 186 8.01 1.49 24.20
C LYS A 186 8.57 2.08 22.90
N ALA A 187 7.80 2.92 22.23
CA ALA A 187 8.18 3.63 21.02
C ALA A 187 8.04 5.13 21.25
N ILE A 188 9.11 5.89 20.99
CA ILE A 188 9.16 7.34 21.17
C ILE A 188 9.63 7.95 19.86
N GLY A 189 8.88 8.94 19.35
CA GLY A 189 9.33 9.72 18.20
C GLY A 189 10.62 10.47 18.54
N ASN A 190 11.62 10.39 17.66
CA ASN A 190 12.93 11.03 17.87
C ASN A 190 13.08 12.26 16.98
N HIS A 191 12.93 12.08 15.67
CA HIS A 191 13.07 13.14 14.68
C HIS A 191 12.21 12.84 13.45
N ILE A 192 12.08 13.81 12.56
CA ILE A 192 11.48 13.64 11.23
C ILE A 192 12.50 14.17 10.22
N LEU A 193 12.90 13.34 9.27
CA LEU A 193 13.74 13.75 8.15
C LEU A 193 12.87 14.15 6.97
N ILE A 194 13.30 15.18 6.26
CA ILE A 194 12.78 15.51 4.94
C ILE A 194 13.77 14.96 3.92
N THR A 195 13.30 14.14 2.98
CA THR A 195 14.15 13.46 2.00
C THR A 195 13.49 13.43 0.63
N GLU A 196 14.30 13.43 -0.42
CA GLU A 196 13.85 13.19 -1.80
C GLU A 196 13.70 11.69 -2.12
N ARG A 197 14.30 10.82 -1.29
CA ARG A 197 14.37 9.37 -1.52
C ARG A 197 13.93 8.60 -0.27
N PRO A 198 12.63 8.60 0.05
CA PRO A 198 12.12 7.87 1.20
C PRO A 198 12.13 6.36 0.94
N ALA A 199 12.15 5.57 2.02
CA ALA A 199 11.85 4.14 1.95
C ALA A 199 10.35 3.89 1.67
N ASP A 200 9.47 4.73 2.24
CA ASP A 200 8.03 4.74 1.97
C ASP A 200 7.61 6.09 1.35
N PRO A 201 7.30 6.13 0.05
CA PRO A 201 6.94 7.34 -0.66
C PRO A 201 5.53 7.87 -0.33
N ARG A 202 4.71 7.13 0.42
CA ARG A 202 3.34 7.56 0.76
C ARG A 202 3.27 8.82 1.63
N CYS A 203 4.32 9.12 2.38
CA CYS A 203 4.43 10.32 3.20
C CYS A 203 4.97 11.53 2.42
N ARG A 204 4.41 11.76 1.22
CA ARG A 204 4.77 12.89 0.36
C ARG A 204 4.25 14.21 0.94
N LEU A 205 5.09 15.23 0.90
CA LEU A 205 4.73 16.62 1.16
C LEU A 205 4.09 17.20 -0.09
N TRP A 206 2.84 17.62 0.04
CA TRP A 206 2.09 18.20 -1.04
C TRP A 206 2.02 19.72 -0.97
N PRO A 207 1.92 20.40 -2.12
CA PRO A 207 1.80 21.85 -2.13
C PRO A 207 0.61 22.37 -1.30
N TRP A 208 -0.56 21.75 -1.42
CA TRP A 208 -1.79 22.16 -0.71
C TRP A 208 -1.76 21.93 0.81
N GLN A 209 -0.76 21.23 1.33
CA GLN A 209 -0.53 21.11 2.78
C GLN A 209 0.17 22.35 3.36
N ASN A 210 0.58 23.29 2.50
CA ASN A 210 0.94 24.65 2.89
C ASN A 210 -0.28 25.57 2.72
N PRO A 211 -0.78 26.21 3.80
CA PRO A 211 -1.90 27.15 3.75
C PRO A 211 -1.71 28.29 2.72
N ASP A 212 -0.47 28.69 2.45
CA ASP A 212 -0.14 29.78 1.53
C ASP A 212 0.05 29.31 0.07
N HIS A 213 0.12 28.01 -0.21
CA HIS A 213 0.32 27.52 -1.58
C HIS A 213 -0.82 27.92 -2.52
N LEU A 214 -2.05 27.91 -2.01
CA LEU A 214 -3.24 28.32 -2.76
C LEU A 214 -3.20 29.79 -3.19
N LEU A 215 -2.46 30.64 -2.47
CA LEU A 215 -2.36 32.07 -2.73
C LEU A 215 -1.20 32.44 -3.67
N TYR A 216 -0.07 31.73 -3.58
CA TYR A 216 1.16 32.14 -4.27
C TYR A 216 1.74 31.11 -5.25
N LYS A 217 1.16 29.91 -5.35
CA LYS A 217 1.75 28.76 -6.10
C LYS A 217 3.20 28.46 -5.71
N LYS A 218 3.60 28.85 -4.50
CA LYS A 218 4.94 28.63 -3.96
C LYS A 218 4.94 27.36 -3.12
N TRP A 219 5.99 26.57 -3.25
CA TRP A 219 6.20 25.39 -2.42
C TRP A 219 6.43 25.78 -0.94
N PRO A 220 6.19 24.88 0.03
CA PRO A 220 6.43 25.13 1.45
C PRO A 220 7.83 25.68 1.76
N TRP A 221 8.85 25.20 1.04
CA TRP A 221 10.24 25.65 1.19
C TRP A 221 10.59 26.94 0.45
N GLN A 222 9.62 27.56 -0.25
CA GLN A 222 9.80 28.81 -1.02
C GLN A 222 9.10 30.01 -0.37
N THR A 223 8.44 29.81 0.77
CA THR A 223 7.73 30.86 1.51
C THR A 223 8.47 31.20 2.80
N GLU A 224 8.49 32.48 3.17
CA GLU A 224 9.09 32.98 4.43
C GLU A 224 8.27 32.61 5.69
N LYS A 225 7.13 31.92 5.53
CA LYS A 225 6.24 31.53 6.64
C LYS A 225 6.47 30.09 7.09
N GLU A 226 6.33 29.92 8.40
CA GLU A 226 6.98 28.86 9.17
C GLU A 226 6.16 27.58 9.39
N PHE A 227 5.01 27.34 8.74
CA PHE A 227 4.12 26.24 9.14
C PHE A 227 3.59 25.39 7.97
N VAL A 228 3.62 24.07 8.15
CA VAL A 228 2.93 23.10 7.28
C VAL A 228 1.84 22.43 8.12
N GLU A 229 0.64 22.26 7.55
CA GLU A 229 -0.50 21.65 8.23
C GLU A 229 -0.92 20.34 7.55
N ALA A 230 -1.45 19.41 8.34
CA ALA A 230 -2.19 18.23 7.86
C ALA A 230 -1.41 17.25 6.95
N PHE A 231 -0.09 17.15 7.10
CA PHE A 231 0.74 16.20 6.34
C PHE A 231 0.87 14.83 7.03
N CYS A 232 1.02 13.77 6.23
CA CYS A 232 1.16 12.39 6.72
C CYS A 232 2.61 12.11 7.14
N ILE A 233 2.85 11.84 8.43
CA ILE A 233 4.19 11.50 8.94
C ILE A 233 4.45 9.99 9.04
N LEU A 234 3.40 9.19 9.00
CA LEU A 234 3.47 7.74 9.14
C LEU A 234 2.24 7.15 8.44
N TYR A 235 2.46 6.12 7.64
CA TYR A 235 1.40 5.32 7.04
C TYR A 235 1.63 3.86 7.39
N ASN A 236 0.65 3.24 8.05
CA ASN A 236 0.72 1.82 8.38
C ASN A 236 0.12 0.97 7.26
N PHE A 237 0.91 0.73 6.22
CA PHE A 237 0.57 -0.20 5.15
C PHE A 237 0.79 -1.65 5.59
N ARG A 238 -0.16 -2.53 5.26
CA ARG A 238 -0.02 -3.98 5.42
C ARG A 238 -0.45 -4.68 4.15
N LEU A 239 0.37 -5.62 3.69
CA LEU A 239 0.09 -6.40 2.49
C LEU A 239 -1.23 -7.18 2.63
N ASP A 240 -1.48 -7.69 3.84
CA ASP A 240 -2.63 -8.49 4.27
C ASP A 240 -3.69 -7.66 5.01
N ASP A 241 -3.83 -6.37 4.71
CA ASP A 241 -4.81 -5.47 5.34
C ASP A 241 -6.26 -6.00 5.32
N PHE A 242 -6.62 -6.78 4.30
CA PHE A 242 -7.92 -7.44 4.19
C PHE A 242 -8.19 -8.41 5.35
N MET A 243 -7.17 -8.96 6.00
CA MET A 243 -7.29 -9.84 7.16
C MET A 243 -7.63 -9.11 8.47
N HIS A 244 -7.66 -7.78 8.46
CA HIS A 244 -7.76 -7.00 9.68
C HIS A 244 -8.97 -6.06 9.74
N GLY A 245 -9.85 -6.09 8.72
CA GLY A 245 -11.07 -5.29 8.63
C GLY A 245 -10.77 -3.79 8.50
N THR A 246 -11.26 -3.15 7.42
CA THR A 246 -11.00 -1.71 7.12
C THR A 246 -9.58 -1.26 7.46
N GLY A 247 -8.60 -1.97 6.88
CA GLY A 247 -7.25 -1.44 6.83
C GLY A 247 -7.24 -0.20 5.95
N CYS A 248 -7.06 0.95 6.56
CA CYS A 248 -6.40 2.05 5.89
C CYS A 248 -5.48 2.66 6.93
N GLY A 249 -4.21 2.82 6.56
CA GLY A 249 -3.13 3.12 7.49
C GLY A 249 -3.50 4.22 8.49
N LEU A 250 -3.02 4.08 9.73
CA LEU A 250 -3.13 5.15 10.71
C LEU A 250 -2.38 6.37 10.15
N LYS A 251 -3.11 7.30 9.55
CA LYS A 251 -2.57 8.56 9.04
C LYS A 251 -2.44 9.50 10.22
N THR A 252 -1.25 9.62 10.77
CA THR A 252 -0.98 10.68 11.74
C THR A 252 -0.71 11.96 10.97
N ARG A 253 -1.63 12.92 11.11
CA ARG A 253 -1.47 14.28 10.59
C ARG A 253 -0.94 15.19 11.70
N VAL A 254 0.09 15.97 11.41
CA VAL A 254 0.72 16.87 12.37
C VAL A 254 0.76 18.29 11.81
N LYS A 255 0.71 19.28 12.70
CA LYS A 255 1.05 20.68 12.42
C LYS A 255 2.45 20.92 12.96
N ALA A 256 3.39 21.29 12.10
CA ALA A 256 4.78 21.51 12.50
C ALA A 256 5.28 22.88 12.04
N ASN A 257 6.15 23.48 12.85
CA ASN A 257 6.90 24.66 12.47
C ASN A 257 8.17 24.24 11.70
N TRP A 258 8.31 24.72 10.47
CA TRP A 258 9.42 24.43 9.55
C TRP A 258 10.78 24.78 10.14
N ASN A 259 10.89 25.84 10.94
CA ASN A 259 12.14 26.26 11.59
C ASN A 259 12.62 25.29 12.68
N ASN A 260 11.74 24.38 13.15
CA ASN A 260 12.09 23.33 14.11
C ASN A 260 12.45 22.00 13.45
N ILE A 261 12.28 21.88 12.13
CA ILE A 261 12.65 20.67 11.37
C ILE A 261 14.09 20.87 10.90
N LYS A 262 15.02 20.17 11.55
CA LYS A 262 16.45 20.19 11.18
C LYS A 262 16.68 19.32 9.95
N TYR A 263 17.41 19.87 8.96
CA TYR A 263 17.89 19.17 7.77
C TYR A 263 19.02 18.19 8.10
#